data_AF-A0A815XR90-F1
#
_entry.id   AF-A0A815XR90-F1
#
_cell.length_a   1.000
_cell.length_b   1.000
_cell.length_c   1.000
_cell.angle_alpha   90.00
_cell.angle_beta   90.00
_cell.angle_gamma   90.00
#
_symmetry.space_group_name_H-M   'P 1'
#
loop_
_entity.id
_entity.type
_entity.pdbx_description
1 polymer ?
#
loop_
_entity_poly.entity_id
_entity_poly.type
_entity_poly.pdbx_seq_one_letter_code
_entity_poly.pdbx_strand_id
1 'polypeptide(L)'
;THARSSSSTSSPSVSFATGLIQHPIDLIISDLFILPPVWEGQKRNIMTYLFVPNNLLAYLGYISASVAKIKSGELGLDFDRLLHKTISVAKGLICNSIRELDKQSLNDLRQQTVPGSNRPIFFVAPLMSDVLNQQQHVNPQCC
;
A
#
# COMPACT_ATOMS: atom_id res chain seq x y z
N THR A 1 -30.39 3.23 53.89
CA THR A 1 -30.03 1.97 53.22
C THR A 1 -29.68 2.27 51.77
N HIS A 2 -28.40 2.41 51.47
CA HIS A 2 -27.90 2.62 50.10
C HIS A 2 -27.77 1.26 49.40
N ALA A 3 -28.52 1.03 48.33
CA ALA A 3 -28.27 -0.05 47.39
C ALA A 3 -27.31 0.45 46.31
N ARG A 4 -26.10 -0.11 46.26
CA ARG A 4 -25.07 0.20 45.27
C ARG A 4 -25.19 -0.84 44.15
N SER A 5 -25.72 -0.45 43.01
CA SER A 5 -25.73 -1.25 41.79
C SER A 5 -24.31 -1.29 41.21
N SER A 6 -23.66 -2.44 41.26
CA SER A 6 -22.39 -2.70 40.59
C SER A 6 -22.66 -3.08 39.13
N SER A 7 -22.54 -2.13 38.21
CA SER A 7 -22.47 -2.38 36.78
C SER A 7 -21.08 -2.89 36.42
N SER A 8 -20.95 -4.20 36.16
CA SER A 8 -19.75 -4.78 35.58
C SER A 8 -19.66 -4.42 34.10
N THR A 9 -18.74 -3.53 33.75
CA THR A 9 -18.33 -3.25 32.37
C THR A 9 -17.55 -4.45 31.84
N SER A 10 -18.24 -5.34 31.12
CA SER A 10 -17.59 -6.37 30.31
C SER A 10 -16.85 -5.69 29.16
N SER A 11 -15.52 -5.69 29.24
CA SER A 11 -14.64 -5.29 28.14
C SER A 11 -14.94 -6.19 26.93
N PRO A 12 -15.13 -5.65 25.71
CA PRO A 12 -15.29 -6.48 24.53
C PRO A 12 -13.96 -7.21 24.28
N SER A 13 -13.98 -8.53 24.39
CA SER A 13 -12.89 -9.38 23.93
C SER A 13 -12.81 -9.26 22.41
N VAL A 14 -11.68 -8.75 21.92
CA VAL A 14 -11.38 -8.73 20.49
C VAL A 14 -11.19 -10.18 20.04
N SER A 15 -12.25 -10.77 19.49
CA SER A 15 -12.20 -12.07 18.86
C SER A 15 -11.36 -11.95 17.59
N PHE A 16 -10.12 -12.42 17.64
CA PHE A 16 -9.36 -12.71 16.43
C PHE A 16 -10.12 -13.77 15.67
N ALA A 17 -10.80 -13.37 14.59
CA ALA A 17 -11.44 -14.30 13.68
C ALA A 17 -10.34 -15.22 13.10
N THR A 18 -10.22 -16.42 13.64
CA THR A 18 -9.40 -17.52 13.10
C THR A 18 -10.08 -18.17 11.88
N GLY A 19 -10.89 -17.41 11.16
CA GLY A 19 -11.57 -17.88 9.96
C GLY A 19 -10.53 -18.31 8.94
N LEU A 20 -10.46 -19.62 8.68
CA LEU A 20 -9.80 -20.15 7.49
C LEU A 20 -10.39 -19.41 6.29
N ILE A 21 -9.56 -18.67 5.57
CA ILE A 21 -9.98 -17.94 4.38
C ILE A 21 -10.52 -19.00 3.40
N GLN A 22 -11.85 -19.00 3.20
CA GLN A 22 -12.53 -20.01 2.38
C GLN A 22 -12.17 -19.90 0.89
N HIS A 23 -11.66 -18.73 0.49
CA HIS A 23 -11.17 -18.47 -0.86
C HIS A 23 -9.67 -18.19 -0.83
N PRO A 24 -8.85 -18.87 -1.66
CA PRO A 24 -7.44 -18.53 -1.75
C PRO A 24 -7.27 -17.06 -2.19
N ILE A 25 -6.25 -16.39 -1.65
CA ILE A 25 -5.88 -15.03 -2.07
C ILE A 25 -4.95 -15.16 -3.28
N ASP A 26 -5.39 -14.67 -4.43
CA ASP A 26 -4.60 -14.71 -5.67
C ASP A 26 -3.70 -13.47 -5.86
N LEU A 27 -4.08 -12.35 -5.24
CA LEU A 27 -3.43 -11.05 -5.40
C LEU A 27 -3.41 -10.28 -4.07
N ILE A 28 -2.27 -9.67 -3.76
CA ILE A 28 -2.12 -8.70 -2.68
C ILE A 28 -1.72 -7.37 -3.29
N ILE A 29 -2.44 -6.30 -2.92
CA ILE A 29 -2.05 -4.92 -3.17
C ILE A 29 -1.81 -4.31 -1.79
N SER A 30 -0.56 -3.95 -1.50
CA SER A 30 -0.17 -3.43 -0.17
C SER A 30 0.34 -2.01 -0.29
N ASP A 31 0.08 -1.19 0.73
CA ASP A 31 0.72 0.11 0.86
C ASP A 31 2.26 -0.06 0.92
N LEU A 32 2.99 0.92 0.36
CA LEU A 32 4.45 0.96 0.33
C LEU A 32 5.10 0.73 1.71
N PHE A 33 4.49 1.24 2.79
CA PHE A 33 5.06 1.18 4.14
C PHE A 33 4.50 0.02 4.98
N ILE A 34 3.55 -0.76 4.45
CA ILE A 34 3.00 -1.95 5.09
C ILE A 34 3.69 -3.18 4.49
N LEU A 35 4.81 -3.57 5.10
CA LEU A 35 5.69 -4.64 4.60
C LEU A 35 5.17 -6.08 4.81
N PRO A 36 4.52 -6.44 5.94
CA PRO A 36 4.17 -7.83 6.23
C PRO A 36 3.36 -8.56 5.15
N PRO A 37 2.32 -7.95 4.52
CA PRO A 37 1.54 -8.61 3.46
C PRO A 37 2.39 -9.01 2.25
N VAL A 38 3.45 -8.25 1.94
CA VAL A 38 4.35 -8.56 0.84
C VAL A 38 5.19 -9.80 1.14
N TRP A 39 5.69 -9.91 2.37
CA TRP A 39 6.49 -11.07 2.79
C TRP A 39 5.64 -12.32 2.91
N GLU A 40 4.42 -12.21 3.43
CA GLU A 40 3.48 -13.34 3.45
C GLU A 40 3.08 -13.77 2.04
N GLY A 41 2.86 -12.81 1.13
CA GLY A 41 2.63 -13.11 -0.28
C GLY A 41 3.81 -13.83 -0.92
N GLN A 42 5.05 -13.37 -0.68
CA GLN A 42 6.25 -14.03 -1.17
C GLN A 42 6.38 -15.47 -0.66
N LYS A 43 6.19 -15.72 0.64
CA LYS A 43 6.27 -17.06 1.25
C LYS A 43 5.27 -18.03 0.64
N ARG A 44 4.06 -17.54 0.34
CA ARG A 44 2.94 -18.33 -0.18
C ARG A 44 2.84 -18.32 -1.71
N ASN A 45 3.82 -17.73 -2.39
CA ASN A 45 3.84 -17.53 -3.85
C ASN A 45 2.57 -16.82 -4.40
N ILE A 46 2.05 -15.86 -3.64
CA ILE A 46 0.95 -14.98 -4.05
C ILE A 46 1.54 -13.79 -4.79
N MET A 47 0.86 -13.35 -5.84
CA MET A 47 1.27 -12.18 -6.60
C MET A 47 1.04 -10.90 -5.77
N THR A 48 2.11 -10.14 -5.51
CA THR A 48 2.02 -8.94 -4.67
C THR A 48 2.52 -7.70 -5.40
N TYR A 49 1.71 -6.65 -5.39
CA TYR A 49 2.06 -5.31 -5.88
C TYR A 49 2.09 -4.30 -4.72
N LEU A 50 2.99 -3.33 -4.84
CA LEU A 50 3.00 -2.17 -3.94
C LEU A 50 2.16 -1.06 -4.54
N PHE A 51 1.29 -0.48 -3.73
CA PHE A 51 0.49 0.67 -4.09
C PHE A 51 1.20 1.95 -3.68
N VAL A 52 1.37 2.85 -4.64
CA VAL A 52 1.89 4.20 -4.46
C VAL A 52 0.69 5.14 -4.59
N PRO A 53 0.16 5.67 -3.47
CA PRO A 53 -1.05 6.51 -3.48
C PRO A 53 -0.81 7.89 -4.09
N ASN A 54 0.46 8.30 -4.19
CA ASN A 54 0.92 9.55 -4.78
C ASN A 54 1.44 9.33 -6.21
N ASN A 55 2.01 10.39 -6.80
CA ASN A 55 2.71 10.31 -8.08
C ASN A 55 4.04 9.54 -8.01
N LEU A 56 4.57 9.15 -9.17
CA LEU A 56 5.80 8.37 -9.27
C LEU A 56 7.04 9.16 -8.80
N LEU A 57 7.02 10.48 -8.96
CA LEU A 57 8.08 11.36 -8.46
C LEU A 57 8.23 11.29 -6.94
N ALA A 58 7.12 11.29 -6.19
CA ALA A 58 7.15 11.16 -4.74
C ALA A 58 7.79 9.84 -4.32
N TYR A 59 7.42 8.73 -4.98
CA TYR A 59 8.05 7.43 -4.78
C TYR A 59 9.57 7.48 -5.00
N LEU A 60 10.02 8.07 -6.11
CA LEU A 60 11.44 8.24 -6.40
C LEU A 60 12.17 9.05 -5.33
N GLY A 61 11.55 10.09 -4.80
CA GLY A 61 12.08 10.89 -3.69
C GLY A 61 12.32 10.03 -2.45
N TYR A 62 11.34 9.21 -2.04
CA TYR A 62 11.48 8.31 -0.89
C TYR A 62 12.59 7.27 -1.09
N ILE A 63 12.67 6.66 -2.27
CA ILE A 63 13.71 5.66 -2.56
C ILE A 63 15.09 6.30 -2.58
N SER A 64 15.23 7.46 -3.21
CA SER A 64 16.52 8.16 -3.29
C SER A 64 17.00 8.59 -1.90
N ALA A 65 16.11 9.13 -1.07
CA ALA A 65 16.42 9.52 0.31
C ALA A 65 16.85 8.33 1.16
N SER A 66 16.11 7.21 1.10
CA SER A 66 16.46 5.99 1.84
C SER A 66 17.78 5.38 1.37
N VAL A 67 18.09 5.37 0.07
CA VAL A 67 19.41 4.94 -0.44
C VAL A 67 20.53 5.82 0.10
N ALA A 68 20.33 7.14 0.12
CA ALA A 68 21.33 8.08 0.64
C ALA A 68 21.63 7.79 2.11
N LYS A 69 20.59 7.60 2.94
CA LYS A 69 20.72 7.21 4.36
C LYS A 69 21.45 5.89 4.55
N ILE A 70 21.12 4.88 3.74
CA ILE A 70 21.79 3.57 3.80
C ILE A 70 23.28 3.71 3.48
N LYS A 71 23.64 4.53 2.49
CA LYS A 71 25.03 4.76 2.08
C LYS A 71 25.81 5.62 3.08
N SER A 72 25.16 6.58 3.74
CA SER A 72 25.78 7.42 4.77
C SER A 72 25.99 6.68 6.09
N GLY A 73 25.35 5.53 6.29
CA GLY A 73 25.49 4.73 7.51
C GLY A 73 24.82 5.35 8.73
N GLU A 74 23.74 6.12 8.51
CA GLU A 74 22.94 6.68 9.61
C GLU A 74 22.43 5.61 10.59
N LEU A 75 22.12 5.99 11.82
CA LEU A 75 21.50 5.08 12.79
C LEU A 75 20.03 4.85 12.43
N GLY A 76 19.50 3.64 12.69
CA GLY A 76 18.07 3.34 12.51
C GLY A 76 17.65 2.92 11.08
N LEU A 77 18.57 2.43 10.25
CA LEU A 77 18.32 2.05 8.84
C LEU A 77 17.53 0.75 8.64
N ASP A 78 17.10 0.08 9.70
CA ASP A 78 16.47 -1.23 9.61
C ASP A 78 15.19 -1.16 8.78
N PHE A 79 14.39 -0.12 8.98
CA PHE A 79 13.18 0.09 8.19
C PHE A 79 13.50 0.35 6.71
N ASP A 80 14.47 1.22 6.41
CA ASP A 80 14.87 1.51 5.03
C ASP A 80 15.35 0.23 4.32
N ARG A 81 16.19 -0.58 4.98
CA ARG A 81 16.66 -1.85 4.43
C ARG A 81 15.52 -2.84 4.20
N LEU A 82 14.58 -2.92 5.15
CA LEU A 82 13.40 -3.78 5.01
C LEU A 82 12.47 -3.30 3.89
N LEU A 83 12.30 -1.99 3.73
CA LEU A 83 11.54 -1.39 2.63
C LEU A 83 12.17 -1.73 1.27
N HIS A 84 13.49 -1.53 1.13
CA HIS A 84 14.22 -1.87 -0.10
C HIS A 84 14.13 -3.36 -0.45
N LYS A 85 14.27 -4.24 0.55
CA LYS A 85 14.04 -5.68 0.39
C LYS A 85 12.61 -5.96 -0.08
N THR A 86 11.62 -5.32 0.53
CA THR A 86 10.19 -5.46 0.17
C THR A 86 9.93 -5.06 -1.27
N ILE A 87 10.48 -3.94 -1.72
CA ILE A 87 10.38 -3.47 -3.12
C ILE A 87 11.01 -4.48 -4.08
N SER A 88 12.16 -5.06 -3.73
CA SER A 88 12.85 -6.01 -4.61
C SER A 88 12.06 -7.31 -4.85
N VAL A 89 11.25 -7.74 -3.88
CA VAL A 89 10.46 -8.98 -3.94
C VAL A 89 9.06 -8.77 -4.49
N ALA A 90 8.53 -7.54 -4.43
CA ALA A 90 7.26 -7.18 -5.05
C ALA A 90 7.30 -7.44 -6.57
N LYS A 91 6.15 -7.80 -7.14
CA LYS A 91 6.00 -8.03 -8.58
C LYS A 91 6.01 -6.74 -9.39
N GLY A 92 5.61 -5.63 -8.79
CA GLY A 92 5.67 -4.31 -9.39
C GLY A 92 4.96 -3.26 -8.55
N LEU A 93 4.73 -2.10 -9.17
CA LEU A 93 4.05 -0.97 -8.56
C LEU A 93 2.69 -0.74 -9.22
N ILE A 94 1.71 -0.33 -8.41
CA ILE A 94 0.47 0.29 -8.85
C ILE A 94 0.56 1.73 -8.38
N CYS A 95 0.59 2.69 -9.31
CA CYS A 95 0.77 4.10 -9.03
C CYS A 95 -0.53 4.84 -9.34
N ASN A 96 -1.06 5.54 -8.35
CA ASN A 96 -2.19 6.45 -8.52
C ASN A 96 -1.73 7.74 -9.20
N SER A 97 -1.36 7.63 -10.47
CA SER A 97 -0.93 8.73 -11.32
C SER A 97 -1.31 8.49 -12.78
N ILE A 98 -1.24 9.54 -13.58
CA ILE A 98 -1.46 9.54 -15.03
C ILE A 98 -0.08 9.41 -15.68
N ARG A 99 0.09 8.39 -16.54
CA ARG A 99 1.38 8.05 -17.15
C ARG A 99 2.01 9.23 -17.90
N GLU A 100 1.20 9.98 -18.61
CA GLU A 100 1.61 11.12 -19.43
C GLU A 100 2.21 12.24 -18.57
N LEU A 101 1.68 12.45 -17.37
CA LEU A 101 2.18 13.44 -16.41
C LEU A 101 3.47 12.98 -15.72
N ASP A 102 3.64 11.67 -15.53
CA ASP A 102 4.81 11.06 -14.88
C ASP A 102 5.84 10.47 -15.86
N LYS A 103 5.75 10.81 -17.15
CA LYS A 103 6.62 10.23 -18.19
C LYS A 103 8.11 10.46 -17.90
N GLN A 104 8.47 11.65 -17.42
CA GLN A 104 9.86 11.96 -17.06
C GLN A 104 10.31 11.15 -15.84
N SER A 105 9.52 11.15 -14.76
CA SER A 105 9.77 10.34 -13.56
C SER A 105 9.96 8.85 -13.91
N LEU A 106 9.15 8.34 -14.84
CA LEU A 106 9.28 6.96 -15.31
C LEU A 106 10.60 6.71 -16.02
N ASN A 107 11.02 7.61 -16.92
CA ASN A 107 12.31 7.50 -17.60
C ASN A 107 13.46 7.53 -16.60
N ASP A 108 13.41 8.45 -15.63
CA ASP A 108 14.43 8.59 -14.60
C ASP A 108 14.53 7.31 -13.76
N LEU A 109 13.40 6.73 -13.35
CA LEU A 109 13.37 5.46 -12.62
C LEU A 109 14.01 4.33 -13.43
N ARG A 110 13.72 4.23 -14.74
CA ARG A 110 14.28 3.18 -15.61
C ARG A 110 15.77 3.32 -15.83
N GLN A 111 16.32 4.53 -15.72
CA GLN A 111 17.75 4.81 -15.82
C GLN A 111 18.49 4.58 -14.49
N GLN A 112 17.77 4.58 -13.36
CA GLN A 112 18.35 4.35 -12.05
C GLN A 112 18.53 2.85 -11.73
N THR A 113 19.69 2.52 -11.14
CA THR A 113 19.99 1.21 -10.54
C THR A 113 19.42 1.11 -9.11
N VAL A 114 18.12 1.34 -8.95
CA VAL A 114 17.41 1.19 -7.66
C VAL A 114 16.60 -0.11 -7.62
N PRO A 115 16.40 -0.73 -6.43
CA PRO A 115 15.60 -1.94 -6.32
C PRO A 115 14.21 -1.76 -6.92
N GLY A 116 13.79 -2.72 -7.73
CA GLY A 116 12.48 -2.71 -8.38
C GLY A 116 12.36 -1.80 -9.61
N SER A 117 13.42 -1.08 -10.03
CA SER A 117 13.36 -0.17 -11.19
C SER A 117 13.05 -0.87 -12.51
N ASN A 118 13.30 -2.17 -12.62
CA ASN A 118 12.97 -3.01 -13.77
C ASN A 118 11.57 -3.63 -13.71
N ARG A 119 10.83 -3.46 -12.61
CA ARG A 119 9.50 -4.07 -12.43
C ARG A 119 8.42 -3.32 -13.22
N PRO A 120 7.31 -3.98 -13.57
CA PRO A 120 6.15 -3.31 -14.15
C PRO A 120 5.58 -2.24 -13.21
N ILE A 121 5.06 -1.16 -13.81
CA ILE A 121 4.38 -0.07 -13.12
C ILE A 121 3.04 0.16 -13.83
N PHE A 122 1.94 0.02 -13.09
CA PHE A 122 0.59 0.28 -13.58
C PHE A 122 0.14 1.66 -13.12
N PHE A 123 -0.21 2.53 -14.06
CA PHE A 123 -0.77 3.85 -13.79
C PHE A 123 -2.29 3.74 -13.77
N VAL A 124 -2.93 4.04 -12.63
CA VAL A 124 -4.36 3.75 -12.39
C VAL A 124 -5.20 4.98 -12.06
N ALA A 125 -4.64 6.19 -12.16
CA ALA A 125 -5.43 7.41 -11.92
C ALA A 125 -6.32 7.79 -13.12
N PRO A 126 -7.43 8.51 -12.88
CA PRO A 126 -7.96 8.83 -11.55
C PRO A 126 -8.64 7.62 -10.91
N LEU A 127 -8.36 7.37 -9.63
CA LEU A 127 -9.21 6.49 -8.83
C LEU A 127 -10.53 7.21 -8.57
N MET A 128 -11.61 6.65 -9.10
CA MET A 128 -12.96 7.22 -8.94
C MET A 128 -13.36 7.13 -7.46
N SER A 129 -13.72 8.26 -6.86
CA SER A 129 -14.25 8.29 -5.50
C SER A 129 -15.68 7.79 -5.50
N ASP A 130 -16.03 6.95 -4.51
CA ASP A 130 -17.40 6.44 -4.31
C ASP A 130 -18.43 7.56 -4.12
N VAL A 131 -17.98 8.75 -3.73
CA VAL A 131 -18.84 9.94 -3.53
C VAL A 131 -19.47 10.41 -4.85
N LEU A 132 -18.82 10.18 -6.00
CA LEU A 132 -19.39 10.52 -7.31
C LEU A 132 -20.47 9.51 -7.77
N ASN A 133 -20.40 8.27 -7.30
CA ASN A 133 -21.40 7.25 -7.62
C ASN A 133 -22.71 7.42 -6.82
N GLN A 134 -22.67 8.04 -5.64
CA GLN A 134 -23.88 8.29 -4.85
C GLN A 134 -24.71 9.47 -5.38
N GLN A 135 -24.12 10.46 -6.06
CA GLN A 135 -24.86 11.59 -6.63
C GLN A 135 -25.61 11.26 -7.93
N GLN A 136 -25.22 10.21 -8.65
CA GLN A 136 -25.93 9.79 -9.87
C GLN A 136 -27.16 8.91 -9.60
N HIS A 137 -27.32 8.36 -8.40
CA HIS A 137 -28.42 7.46 -8.05
C HIS A 137 -29.59 8.13 -7.29
N VAL A 138 -29.51 9.44 -7.02
CA VAL A 138 -30.56 10.21 -6.32
C VAL A 138 -31.12 11.30 -7.22
N ASN A 139 -31.66 10.95 -8.38
CA ASN A 139 -32.86 11.61 -8.90
C ASN A 139 -33.49 10.88 -10.10
N PRO A 140 -34.50 10.03 -9.87
CA PRO A 140 -35.51 9.76 -10.86
C PRO A 140 -36.87 10.17 -10.29
N GLN A 141 -37.13 11.47 -10.09
CA GLN A 141 -38.48 12.04 -10.06
C GLN A 141 -38.45 13.58 -9.96
N CYS A 142 -38.37 14.23 -11.12
CA CYS A 142 -39.02 15.52 -11.32
C CYS A 142 -40.16 15.28 -12.33
N CYS A 143 -41.37 15.09 -11.81
CA CYS A 143 -42.66 15.31 -12.47
C CYS A 143 -43.63 15.73 -11.36
#